data_AF-A0A955C4D1-F1
#
_entry.id   AF-A0A955C4D1-F1
#
_cell.length_a   1.000
_cell.length_b   1.000
_cell.length_c   1.000
_cell.angle_alpha   90.00
_cell.angle_beta   90.00
_cell.angle_gamma   90.00
#
_symmetry.space_group_name_H-M   'P 1'
#
loop_
_entity.id
_entity.type
_entity.pdbx_description
1 polymer ?
#
loop_
_entity_poly.entity_id
_entity_poly.type
_entity_poly.pdbx_seq_one_letter_code
_entity_poly.pdbx_strand_id
1 'polypeptide(L)' 'MSRPMFPVPKDAQATGASDVKWFAGLAMQAMIAKQEIVPDSEAQREEIALWSFRMAQAMVVIEKRIRADSSD' A
#
# COMPACT_ATOMS: atom_id res chain seq x y z
N MET A 1 -5.74 17.82 14.14
CA MET A 1 -5.06 17.13 13.02
C MET A 1 -5.71 15.77 12.84
N SER A 2 -6.34 15.54 11.68
CA SER A 2 -6.90 14.23 11.33
C SER A 2 -5.77 13.22 11.17
N ARG A 3 -5.81 12.11 11.92
CA ARG A 3 -4.83 11.01 11.80
C ARG A 3 -5.02 10.34 10.43
N PRO A 4 -3.93 9.84 9.80
CA PRO A 4 -4.07 9.00 8.63
C PRO A 4 -4.95 7.80 8.90
N MET A 5 -5.81 7.48 7.93
CA MET A 5 -6.65 6.28 7.97
C MET A 5 -5.77 5.03 7.98
N PHE A 6 -4.62 5.09 7.29
CA PHE A 6 -3.61 4.04 7.28
C PHE A 6 -2.23 4.64 7.62
N PRO A 7 -1.85 4.71 8.90
CA PRO A 7 -0.58 5.30 9.29
C PRO A 7 0.60 4.40 8.88
N VAL A 8 1.64 4.99 8.29
CA VAL A 8 2.93 4.32 8.09
C VAL A 8 3.66 4.29 9.45
N PRO A 9 4.06 3.11 9.97
CA PRO A 9 4.83 3.02 11.20
C PRO A 9 6.13 3.81 11.13
N LYS A 10 6.58 4.38 12.25
CA LYS A 10 7.82 5.18 12.31
C LYS A 10 9.05 4.39 11.82
N ASP A 11 9.10 3.10 12.13
CA ASP A 11 10.20 2.23 11.72
C ASP A 11 10.25 2.04 10.19
N ALA A 12 9.08 2.00 9.54
CA ALA A 12 9.01 1.98 8.08
C ALA A 12 9.36 3.35 7.47
N GLN A 13 9.02 4.45 8.12
CA GLN A 13 9.46 5.78 7.69
C GLN A 13 10.99 5.93 7.79
N ALA A 14 11.61 5.34 8.81
CA ALA A 14 13.06 5.37 9.02
C ALA A 14 13.85 4.68 7.89
N THR A 15 13.22 3.76 7.14
CA THR A 15 13.82 3.15 5.95
C THR A 15 13.59 3.96 4.66
N GLY A 16 12.93 5.12 4.76
CA GLY A 16 12.57 5.95 3.60
C GLY A 16 11.36 5.43 2.83
N ALA A 17 10.52 4.57 3.43
CA ALA A 17 9.29 4.15 2.80
C ALA A 17 8.29 5.32 2.72
N SER A 18 7.88 5.66 1.50
CA SER A 18 6.72 6.53 1.28
C SER A 18 5.42 5.76 1.54
N ASP A 19 4.31 6.47 1.75
CA ASP A 19 2.97 5.89 1.92
C ASP A 19 2.66 4.85 0.82
N VAL A 20 2.96 5.19 -0.44
CA VAL A 20 2.74 4.29 -1.59
C VAL A 20 3.58 3.01 -1.47
N LYS A 21 4.86 3.12 -1.10
CA LYS A 21 5.73 1.95 -0.93
C LYS A 21 5.27 1.06 0.21
N TRP A 22 4.85 1.67 1.32
CA TRP A 22 4.34 0.95 2.49
C TRP A 22 3.06 0.17 2.14
N PHE A 23 2.06 0.84 1.55
CA PHE A 23 0.81 0.18 1.18
C PHE A 23 1.00 -0.88 0.11
N ALA A 24 1.92 -0.67 -0.85
CA ALA A 24 2.23 -1.68 -1.85
C ALA A 24 2.82 -2.94 -1.20
N GLY A 25 3.74 -2.79 -0.23
CA GLY A 25 4.28 -3.90 0.54
C GLY A 25 3.22 -4.66 1.33
N LEU A 26 2.30 -3.94 1.98
CA LEU A 26 1.18 -4.55 2.71
C LEU A 26 0.23 -5.31 1.79
N ALA A 27 -0.14 -4.73 0.64
CA ALA A 27 -0.99 -5.39 -0.36
C ALA A 27 -0.35 -6.66 -0.92
N MET A 28 0.95 -6.62 -1.19
CA MET A 28 1.72 -7.77 -1.66
C MET A 28 1.77 -8.87 -0.59
N GLN A 29 2.05 -8.54 0.67
CA GLN A 29 2.03 -9.50 1.76
C GLN A 29 0.65 -10.11 1.98
N ALA A 30 -0.42 -9.32 1.91
CA ALA A 30 -1.79 -9.81 2.04
C ALA A 30 -2.15 -10.80 0.93
N MET A 31 -1.71 -10.55 -0.31
CA MET A 31 -1.92 -11.49 -1.42
C MET A 31 -1.15 -12.79 -1.23
N ILE A 32 0.12 -12.71 -0.82
CA ILE A 32 0.93 -13.91 -0.51
C ILE A 32 0.29 -14.71 0.63
N ALA A 33 -0.12 -14.04 1.71
CA ALA A 33 -0.76 -14.70 2.85
C ALA A 33 -2.09 -15.37 2.47
N LYS A 34 -2.88 -14.74 1.60
CA LYS A 34 -4.17 -15.27 1.15
C LYS A 34 -4.04 -16.45 0.18
N GLN A 35 -3.02 -16.44 -0.66
CA GLN A 35 -2.77 -17.51 -1.64
C GLN A 35 -1.93 -18.65 -1.05
N GLU A 36 -1.36 -18.47 0.15
CA GLU A 36 -0.42 -19.38 0.82
C GLU A 36 0.80 -19.78 -0.03
N ILE A 37 1.01 -19.10 -1.16
CA ILE A 37 2.01 -19.39 -2.16
C ILE A 37 2.61 -18.07 -2.64
N VAL A 38 3.94 -17.99 -2.63
CA VAL A 38 4.67 -16.96 -3.38
C VAL A 38 4.79 -17.46 -4.81
N PRO A 39 4.40 -16.68 -5.84
CA PRO A 39 4.47 -17.16 -7.21
C PRO A 39 5.90 -17.55 -7.60
N ASP A 40 6.04 -18.72 -8.21
CA ASP A 40 7.34 -19.27 -8.63
C ASP A 40 7.89 -18.58 -9.88
N SER A 41 7.02 -18.10 -10.76
CA SER A 41 7.43 -17.37 -11.96
C SER A 41 7.72 -15.90 -11.67
N GLU A 42 8.76 -15.37 -12.29
CA GLU A 42 9.12 -13.95 -12.19
C GLU A 42 8.00 -13.04 -12.72
N ALA A 43 7.40 -13.41 -13.86
CA ALA A 43 6.30 -12.66 -14.46
C ALA A 43 5.10 -12.51 -13.53
N GLN A 44 4.70 -13.56 -12.80
CA GLN A 44 3.60 -13.47 -11.84
C GLN A 44 3.98 -12.60 -10.63
N ARG A 45 5.22 -12.66 -10.16
CA ARG A 45 5.68 -11.78 -9.06
C ARG A 45 5.65 -10.32 -9.48
N GLU A 46 6.11 -10.00 -10.68
CA GLU A 46 6.03 -8.65 -11.24
C GLU A 46 4.59 -8.17 -11.39
N GLU A 47 3.70 -9.03 -11.87
CA GLU A 47 2.28 -8.71 -12.00
C GLU A 47 1.64 -8.37 -10.63
N ILE A 48 1.90 -9.18 -9.61
CA ILE A 48 1.43 -8.92 -8.23
C ILE A 48 2.00 -7.60 -7.70
N ALA A 49 3.29 -7.34 -7.92
CA ALA A 49 3.93 -6.10 -7.49
C ALA A 49 3.29 -4.88 -8.17
N LEU A 50 3.01 -4.98 -9.48
CA LEU A 50 2.37 -3.91 -10.24
C LEU A 50 0.95 -3.61 -9.75
N TRP A 51 0.13 -4.65 -9.54
CA TRP A 51 -1.22 -4.49 -9.00
C TRP A 51 -1.20 -3.90 -7.58
N SER A 52 -0.29 -4.38 -6.72
CA SER A 52 -0.11 -3.86 -5.36
C SER A 52 0.23 -2.37 -5.37
N PHE A 53 1.15 -1.96 -6.26
CA PHE A 53 1.56 -0.57 -6.39
C PHE A 53 0.43 0.33 -6.89
N ARG A 54 -0.32 -0.10 -7.91
CA ARG A 54 -1.48 0.64 -8.41
C ARG A 54 -2.56 0.81 -7.35
N MET A 55 -2.83 -0.24 -6.57
CA MET A 55 -3.79 -0.17 -5.47
C MET A 55 -3.33 0.80 -4.38
N ALA A 56 -2.05 0.77 -4.01
CA ALA A 56 -1.46 1.72 -3.08
C ALA A 56 -1.61 3.18 -3.54
N GLN A 57 -1.37 3.46 -4.84
CA GLN A 57 -1.58 4.78 -5.40
C GLN A 57 -3.04 5.23 -5.29
N ALA A 58 -4.00 4.34 -5.61
CA ALA A 58 -5.42 4.64 -5.50
C ALA A 58 -5.83 4.95 -4.06
N MET A 59 -5.32 4.19 -3.08
CA MET A 59 -5.59 4.43 -1.65
C MET A 59 -5.13 5.81 -1.19
N VAL A 60 -3.91 6.23 -1.57
CA VAL A 60 -3.40 7.58 -1.22
C VAL A 60 -4.27 8.68 -1.82
N VAL A 61 -4.75 8.50 -3.06
CA VAL A 61 -5.64 9.49 -3.71
C VAL A 61 -7.00 9.56 -2.99
N ILE A 62 -7.59 8.42 -2.66
CA ILE A 62 -8.88 8.35 -1.95
C ILE A 62 -8.77 8.99 -0.57
N GLU A 63 -7.72 8.68 0.18
CA GLU A 63 -7.52 9.25 1.51
C GLU A 63 -7.40 10.78 1.46
N LYS A 64 -6.70 11.33 0.46
CA LYS A 64 -6.63 12.78 0.26
C LYS A 64 -8.00 13.41 0.00
N ARG A 65 -8.84 12.76 -0.82
CA ARG A 65 -10.20 13.23 -1.11
C ARG A 65 -11.09 13.21 0.13
N ILE A 66 -11.12 12.08 0.85
CA ILE A 66 -11.89 11.93 2.09
C ILE A 66 -11.52 13.02 3.10
N ARG A 67 -10.23 13.32 3.26
CA ARG A 67 -9.78 14.38 4.19
C ARG A 67 -10.21 15.79 3.75
N ALA A 68 -10.22 16.08 2.45
CA ALA A 68 -10.71 17.35 1.94
C ALA A 68 -12.20 17.51 2.27
N ASP A 69 -13.01 16.49 1.95
CA ASP A 69 -14.46 16.49 2.19
C ASP A 69 -14.83 16.53 3.69
N SER A 70 -13.94 16.07 4.58
CA SER A 70 -14.15 16.08 6.03
C SER A 70 -13.75 17.40 6.72
N SER A 71 -13.22 18.36 5.96
CA SER A 71 -12.70 19.64 6.48
C SER A 71 -13.58 20.84 6.12
N ASP A 72 -14.66 20.62 5.36
CA ASP A 72 -15.76 21.57 5.09
C ASP A 72 -16.91 21.38 6.09
#